data_AF-A0A837J6R1-F1
#
_entry.id   AF-A0A837J6R1-F1
#
_cell.length_a   1.000
_cell.length_b   1.000
_cell.length_c   1.000
_cell.angle_alpha   90.00
_cell.angle_beta   90.00
_cell.angle_gamma   90.00
#
_symmetry.space_group_name_H-M   'P 1'
#
loop_
_entity.id
_entity.type
_entity.pdbx_description
1 polymer ?
#
loop_
_entity_poly.entity_id
_entity_poly.type
_entity_poly.pdbx_seq_one_letter_code
_entity_poly.pdbx_strand_id
1 'polypeptide(L)'
;MLSKLSIKQKLILIMLIPLIVVILLDAKLAVDSFSASRNLKALDNVVELSTKIGALVHETQKERGMTAGFLGSKGEKFKTELPNQRLKTDEKLSEFKTFLSTFDKNSYSQDFIENLDSGIKKLEELSNIRSSVNALSINGPVAIGYYTETNKLLLNVIGTIVKLSTNSNVSQELVSYMNFLLSKERAGLERAVGTNTFAKNVFDLELKTKFYTLVAEQTAYLDSFMKVSPKEAVDFYNKTMQDNSVEEVEKMRKIALYSGKESDFNVDANYWFKTITDKINLLKKVEDYLSENLVSTIRKELGEAQRNMIIFSLLSTFGIALTMILARTIAFTILIDVDSVKKGVENFFAFINFEKDDIELIEVKSNDELGMMSKIINKNIQETKANIQKDRDLIADTIRVANLINKGHVNAKIEKGSNNPSLNELKNIINQMLETLNTNISNILKVLTSYSKLDFRPKLAENDLEGIIKELEKDVNILGEVITQTLIENKKTGLVLSKNATILSQNMSKIATAANSQAASLEETAASLEEITSNITNNNQTTIKMADYGNKVKESITLGQDLANKTVISMDEINTQTTAISEAITVIDQIAFQTNILSLNAAVEAATAGEAGKGFAV
;
A
#
# COMPACT_ATOMS: atom_id res chain seq x y z
N MET A 1 3.31 20.89 -21.94
CA MET A 1 4.57 21.03 -21.16
C MET A 1 4.41 20.65 -19.70
N LEU A 2 3.38 21.11 -18.97
CA LEU A 2 3.18 20.84 -17.54
C LEU A 2 3.08 19.34 -17.16
N SER A 3 2.55 18.49 -18.04
CA SER A 3 2.42 17.04 -17.78
C SER A 3 3.76 16.30 -17.65
N LYS A 4 4.84 16.81 -18.28
CA LYS A 4 6.18 16.18 -18.27
C LYS A 4 7.04 16.57 -17.07
N LEU A 5 6.59 17.51 -16.25
CA LEU A 5 7.33 17.98 -15.08
C LEU A 5 7.18 16.99 -13.92
N SER A 6 8.28 16.77 -13.20
CA SER A 6 8.26 16.04 -11.92
C SER A 6 7.38 16.75 -10.89
N ILE A 7 6.85 16.01 -9.92
CA ILE A 7 6.05 16.57 -8.82
C ILE A 7 6.81 17.71 -8.11
N LYS A 8 8.13 17.55 -7.92
CA LYS A 8 9.03 18.58 -7.40
C LYS A 8 8.95 19.89 -8.18
N GLN A 9 9.05 19.82 -9.51
CA GLN A 9 9.03 21.00 -10.38
C GLN A 9 7.65 21.67 -10.41
N LYS A 10 6.56 20.89 -10.37
CA LYS A 10 5.19 21.41 -10.31
C LYS A 10 4.93 22.18 -9.01
N LEU A 11 5.34 21.62 -7.87
CA LEU A 11 5.20 22.27 -6.57
C LEU A 11 5.99 23.59 -6.52
N ILE A 12 7.23 23.60 -7.02
CA ILE A 12 8.03 24.83 -7.10
C ILE A 12 7.31 25.88 -7.96
N LEU A 13 6.78 25.51 -9.13
CA LEU A 13 6.10 26.43 -10.03
C LEU A 13 4.84 27.06 -9.41
N ILE A 14 4.04 26.26 -8.69
CA ILE A 14 2.82 26.73 -7.99
C ILE A 14 3.18 27.75 -6.90
N MET A 15 4.31 27.58 -6.22
CA MET A 15 4.72 28.48 -5.14
C MET A 15 5.46 29.73 -5.65
N LEU A 16 6.09 29.64 -6.82
CA LEU A 16 6.88 30.73 -7.39
C LEU A 16 6.00 31.90 -7.87
N ILE A 17 4.81 31.61 -8.42
CA ILE A 17 3.91 32.64 -8.96
C ILE A 17 3.37 33.57 -7.87
N PRO A 18 2.75 33.08 -6.77
CA PRO A 18 2.31 33.94 -5.67
C PRO A 18 3.48 34.71 -5.03
N LEU A 19 4.65 34.06 -4.90
CA LEU A 19 5.84 34.68 -4.33
C LEU A 19 6.31 35.87 -5.18
N ILE A 20 6.33 35.75 -6.51
CA ILE A 20 6.65 36.86 -7.41
C ILE A 20 5.65 38.00 -7.24
N VAL A 21 4.35 37.71 -7.16
CA VAL A 21 3.31 38.75 -7.00
C VAL A 21 3.51 39.53 -5.69
N VAL A 22 3.75 38.82 -4.59
CA VAL A 22 4.03 39.46 -3.28
C VAL A 22 5.28 40.33 -3.37
N ILE A 23 6.38 39.79 -3.91
CA ILE A 23 7.64 40.54 -4.07
C ILE A 23 7.44 41.81 -4.91
N LEU A 24 6.69 41.74 -6.02
CA LEU A 24 6.45 42.90 -6.88
C LEU A 24 5.59 43.97 -6.20
N LEU A 25 4.56 43.56 -5.46
CA LEU A 25 3.67 44.47 -4.74
C LEU A 25 4.42 45.17 -3.60
N ASP A 26 5.21 44.40 -2.86
CA ASP A 26 6.07 44.89 -1.78
C ASP A 26 7.16 45.83 -2.28
N ALA A 27 7.83 45.47 -3.39
CA ALA A 27 8.82 46.33 -4.03
C ALA A 27 8.20 47.67 -4.46
N LYS A 28 6.97 47.64 -5.00
CA LYS A 28 6.23 48.86 -5.34
C LYS A 28 5.96 49.73 -4.10
N LEU A 29 5.42 49.15 -3.02
CA LEU A 29 5.13 49.89 -1.78
C LEU A 29 6.40 50.49 -1.14
N ALA A 30 7.51 49.76 -1.20
CA ALA A 30 8.80 50.25 -0.74
C ALA A 30 9.31 51.42 -1.60
N VAL A 31 9.21 51.32 -2.93
CA VAL A 31 9.60 52.39 -3.87
C VAL A 31 8.72 53.63 -3.70
N ASP A 32 7.42 53.47 -3.51
CA ASP A 32 6.48 54.57 -3.27
C ASP A 32 6.82 55.28 -1.95
N SER A 33 7.07 54.52 -0.88
CA SER A 33 7.45 55.07 0.43
C SER A 33 8.82 55.76 0.40
N PHE A 34 9.79 55.20 -0.32
CA PHE A 34 11.11 55.79 -0.53
C PHE A 34 11.01 57.10 -1.32
N SER A 35 10.23 57.10 -2.40
CA SER A 35 10.01 58.30 -3.22
C SER A 35 9.32 59.40 -2.43
N ALA A 36 8.32 59.07 -1.61
CA ALA A 36 7.66 60.00 -0.70
C ALA A 36 8.64 60.59 0.32
N SER A 37 9.47 59.75 0.97
CA SER A 37 10.48 60.21 1.92
C SER A 37 11.52 61.12 1.28
N ARG A 38 11.98 60.79 0.06
CA ARG A 38 12.92 61.62 -0.69
C ARG A 38 12.32 62.99 -1.04
N ASN A 39 11.07 63.02 -1.52
CA ASN A 39 10.36 64.26 -1.85
C ASN A 39 10.16 65.14 -0.60
N LEU A 40 9.73 64.55 0.52
CA LEU A 40 9.55 65.27 1.80
C LEU A 40 10.88 65.81 2.35
N LYS A 41 11.99 65.08 2.21
CA LYS A 41 13.32 65.57 2.60
C LYS A 41 13.78 66.74 1.73
N ALA A 42 13.52 66.69 0.43
CA ALA A 42 13.80 67.80 -0.48
C ALA A 42 12.95 69.04 -0.15
N LEU A 43 11.71 68.84 0.30
CA LEU A 43 10.82 69.91 0.76
C LEU A 43 11.27 70.53 2.08
N ASP A 44 11.76 69.76 3.06
CA ASP A 44 12.25 70.27 4.35
C ASP A 44 13.36 71.32 4.15
N ASN A 45 14.37 71.01 3.33
CA ASN A 45 15.45 71.93 2.97
C ASN A 45 14.93 73.21 2.29
N VAL A 46 13.88 73.09 1.49
CA VAL A 46 13.31 74.18 0.72
C VAL A 46 12.38 75.06 1.55
N VAL A 47 11.69 74.49 2.52
CA VAL A 47 10.94 75.27 3.51
C VAL A 47 11.92 76.01 4.41
N GLU A 48 13.03 75.39 4.82
CA GLU A 48 14.09 76.10 5.53
C GLU A 48 14.65 77.27 4.70
N LEU A 49 14.94 77.05 3.41
CA LEU A 49 15.29 78.13 2.48
C LEU A 49 14.22 79.23 2.46
N SER A 50 12.94 78.85 2.43
CA SER A 50 11.81 79.79 2.42
C SER A 50 11.74 80.62 3.68
N THR A 51 12.10 80.07 4.85
CA THR A 51 12.17 80.83 6.11
C THR A 51 13.27 81.89 6.05
N LYS A 52 14.44 81.53 5.49
CA LYS A 52 15.57 82.46 5.28
C LYS A 52 15.24 83.53 4.26
N ILE A 53 14.58 83.15 3.17
CA ILE A 53 14.05 84.09 2.18
C ILE A 53 13.03 85.04 2.83
N GLY A 54 12.05 84.53 3.59
CA GLY A 54 11.04 85.36 4.26
C GLY A 54 11.65 86.36 5.24
N ALA A 55 12.64 85.94 6.03
CA ALA A 55 13.39 86.81 6.92
C ALA A 55 14.17 87.89 6.17
N LEU A 56 14.88 87.52 5.10
CA LEU A 56 15.62 88.47 4.25
C LEU A 56 14.67 89.46 3.57
N VAL A 57 13.59 88.97 2.97
CA VAL A 57 12.55 89.78 2.31
C VAL A 57 11.93 90.75 3.31
N HIS A 58 11.70 90.36 4.55
CA HIS A 58 11.17 91.26 5.57
C HIS A 58 12.10 92.45 5.86
N GLU A 59 13.41 92.21 5.98
CA GLU A 59 14.37 93.29 6.23
C GLU A 59 14.61 94.14 4.96
N THR A 60 14.64 93.55 3.76
CA THR A 60 14.73 94.32 2.50
C THR A 60 13.45 95.13 2.24
N GLN A 61 12.26 94.66 2.63
CA GLN A 61 11.01 95.44 2.59
C GLN A 61 11.10 96.68 3.48
N LYS A 62 11.72 96.56 4.67
CA LYS A 62 11.92 97.68 5.60
C LYS A 62 12.93 98.67 5.04
N GLU A 63 14.05 98.16 4.52
CA GLU A 63 15.06 98.97 3.83
C GLU A 63 14.47 99.72 2.61
N ARG A 64 13.62 99.06 1.81
CA ARG A 64 12.88 99.68 0.70
C ARG A 64 12.00 100.84 1.18
N GLY A 65 11.24 100.64 2.24
CA GLY A 65 10.35 101.66 2.79
C GLY A 65 11.11 102.87 3.32
N MET A 66 12.21 102.65 4.05
CA MET A 66 13.08 103.73 4.52
C MET A 66 13.81 104.43 3.37
N THR A 67 14.21 103.70 2.32
CA THR A 67 14.78 104.26 1.09
C THR A 67 13.77 105.16 0.36
N ALA A 68 12.51 104.74 0.29
CA ALA A 68 11.42 105.54 -0.29
C ALA A 68 11.22 106.84 0.49
N GLY A 69 11.22 106.78 1.83
CA GLY A 69 11.12 107.96 2.69
C GLY A 69 12.33 108.89 2.59
N PHE A 70 13.55 108.33 2.56
CA PHE A 70 14.80 109.07 2.41
C PHE A 70 14.86 109.81 1.07
N LEU A 71 14.60 109.14 -0.05
CA LEU A 71 14.59 109.77 -1.38
C LEU A 71 13.41 110.74 -1.56
N GLY A 72 12.23 110.39 -1.03
CA GLY A 72 11.04 111.24 -1.11
C GLY A 72 11.17 112.57 -0.35
N SER A 73 11.97 112.57 0.72
CA SER A 73 12.31 113.76 1.52
C SER A 73 13.65 114.40 1.12
N LYS A 74 14.25 114.02 -0.03
CA LYS A 74 15.56 114.53 -0.51
C LYS A 74 16.68 114.38 0.53
N GLY A 75 16.64 113.33 1.34
CA GLY A 75 17.65 112.98 2.34
C GLY A 75 17.40 113.52 3.76
N GLU A 76 16.27 114.20 3.99
CA GLU A 76 15.96 114.79 5.31
C GLU A 76 15.40 113.79 6.32
N LYS A 77 14.47 112.90 5.92
CA LYS A 77 13.88 111.86 6.78
C LYS A 77 14.64 110.53 6.65
N PHE A 78 14.66 109.70 7.69
CA PHE A 78 15.30 108.37 7.76
C PHE A 78 16.84 108.33 7.69
N LYS A 79 17.52 109.47 7.94
CA LYS A 79 19.00 109.58 7.86
C LYS A 79 19.75 108.65 8.82
N THR A 80 19.18 108.35 9.99
CA THR A 80 19.80 107.50 11.02
C THR A 80 19.28 106.07 10.98
N GLU A 81 18.03 105.90 10.61
CA GLU A 81 17.29 104.65 10.60
C GLU A 81 17.69 103.77 9.42
N LEU A 82 17.91 104.37 8.23
CA LEU A 82 18.25 103.62 7.02
C LEU A 82 19.62 102.90 7.13
N PRO A 83 20.71 103.53 7.62
CA PRO A 83 21.97 102.82 7.87
C PRO A 83 21.82 101.66 8.87
N ASN A 84 21.08 101.87 9.97
CA ASN A 84 20.84 100.83 10.97
C ASN A 84 20.02 99.66 10.40
N GLN A 85 19.05 99.95 9.53
CA GLN A 85 18.26 98.93 8.85
C GLN A 85 19.10 98.12 7.86
N ARG A 86 20.05 98.74 7.16
CA ARG A 86 20.97 98.05 6.24
C ARG A 86 21.82 97.00 6.95
N LEU A 87 22.29 97.27 8.17
CA LEU A 87 23.02 96.29 8.99
C LEU A 87 22.18 95.03 9.27
N LYS A 88 20.88 95.20 9.55
CA LYS A 88 19.95 94.08 9.75
C LYS A 88 19.69 93.31 8.46
N THR A 89 19.56 94.02 7.33
CA THR A 89 19.47 93.37 6.02
C THR A 89 20.73 92.56 5.71
N ASP A 90 21.92 93.08 6.05
CA ASP A 90 23.19 92.43 5.80
C ASP A 90 23.38 91.17 6.65
N GLU A 91 22.92 91.20 7.91
CA GLU A 91 22.86 90.02 8.78
C GLU A 91 22.04 88.90 8.13
N LYS A 92 20.81 89.19 7.69
CA LYS A 92 19.94 88.18 7.05
C LYS A 92 20.42 87.77 5.67
N LEU A 93 21.08 88.66 4.93
CA LEU A 93 21.70 88.32 3.66
C LEU A 93 22.88 87.35 3.87
N SER A 94 23.66 87.55 4.93
CA SER A 94 24.74 86.63 5.31
C SER A 94 24.19 85.26 5.68
N GLU A 95 23.16 85.19 6.53
CA GLU A 95 22.52 83.91 6.89
C GLU A 95 21.99 83.16 5.66
N PHE A 96 21.32 83.88 4.75
CA PHE A 96 20.81 83.32 3.50
C PHE A 96 21.94 82.76 2.63
N LYS A 97 23.05 83.51 2.46
CA LYS A 97 24.22 83.05 1.70
C LYS A 97 24.90 81.84 2.35
N THR A 98 25.03 81.81 3.67
CA THR A 98 25.59 80.67 4.39
C THR A 98 24.74 79.41 4.15
N PHE A 99 23.42 79.49 4.30
CA PHE A 99 22.54 78.36 4.03
C PHE A 99 22.61 77.89 2.57
N LEU A 100 22.66 78.82 1.61
CA LEU A 100 22.79 78.50 0.20
C LEU A 100 24.09 77.74 -0.15
N SER A 101 25.17 77.93 0.60
CA SER A 101 26.43 77.21 0.35
C SER A 101 26.31 75.69 0.58
N THR A 102 25.35 75.28 1.40
CA THR A 102 25.05 73.86 1.71
C THR A 102 23.80 73.35 1.00
N PHE A 103 23.10 74.22 0.27
CA PHE A 103 21.84 73.89 -0.39
C PHE A 103 22.09 73.29 -1.78
N ASP A 104 21.66 72.05 -2.00
CA ASP A 104 21.80 71.37 -3.29
C ASP A 104 20.72 71.84 -4.29
N LYS A 105 21.07 72.85 -5.10
CA LYS A 105 20.17 73.42 -6.11
C LYS A 105 19.75 72.43 -7.21
N ASN A 106 20.56 71.41 -7.50
CA ASN A 106 20.34 70.50 -8.64
C ASN A 106 19.18 69.52 -8.42
N SER A 107 18.69 69.43 -7.18
CA SER A 107 17.55 68.59 -6.81
C SER A 107 16.18 69.21 -7.15
N TYR A 108 16.14 70.40 -7.78
CA TYR A 108 14.92 71.19 -7.99
C TYR A 108 14.66 71.54 -9.46
N SER A 109 13.47 72.06 -9.76
CA SER A 109 13.07 72.41 -11.12
C SER A 109 13.89 73.57 -11.69
N GLN A 110 13.99 73.62 -13.03
CA GLN A 110 14.66 74.71 -13.72
C GLN A 110 14.05 76.08 -13.36
N ASP A 111 12.72 76.20 -13.29
CA ASP A 111 12.02 77.41 -12.85
C ASP A 111 12.46 77.88 -11.45
N PHE A 112 12.68 76.96 -10.52
CA PHE A 112 13.12 77.27 -9.16
C PHE A 112 14.54 77.84 -9.19
N ILE A 113 15.45 77.18 -9.92
CA ILE A 113 16.86 77.58 -10.04
C ILE A 113 16.96 78.97 -10.67
N GLU A 114 16.23 79.22 -11.76
CA GLU A 114 16.24 80.51 -12.47
C GLU A 114 15.74 81.68 -11.60
N ASN A 115 14.65 81.49 -10.84
CA ASN A 115 14.16 82.52 -9.92
C ASN A 115 15.17 82.77 -8.78
N LEU A 116 15.75 81.71 -8.22
CA LEU A 116 16.72 81.81 -7.13
C LEU A 116 17.99 82.53 -7.57
N ASP A 117 18.57 82.14 -8.71
CA ASP A 117 19.80 82.74 -9.24
C ASP A 117 19.57 84.19 -9.69
N SER A 118 18.41 84.49 -10.28
CA SER A 118 18.02 85.87 -10.61
C SER A 118 17.90 86.74 -9.36
N GLY A 119 17.31 86.21 -8.28
CA GLY A 119 17.23 86.88 -6.99
C GLY A 119 18.61 87.11 -6.36
N ILE A 120 19.48 86.10 -6.38
CA ILE A 120 20.87 86.20 -5.89
C ILE A 120 21.64 87.28 -6.66
N LYS A 121 21.57 87.27 -8.00
CA LYS A 121 22.22 88.28 -8.84
C LYS A 121 21.75 89.69 -8.51
N LYS A 122 20.45 89.87 -8.25
CA LYS A 122 19.93 91.16 -7.79
C LYS A 122 20.53 91.55 -6.44
N LEU A 123 20.59 90.64 -5.47
CA LEU A 123 21.19 90.91 -4.16
C LEU A 123 22.69 91.26 -4.23
N GLU A 124 23.43 90.80 -5.24
CA GLU A 124 24.82 91.21 -5.48
C GLU A 124 24.93 92.68 -5.91
N GLU A 125 23.94 93.21 -6.62
CA GLU A 125 23.85 94.63 -7.03
C GLU A 125 23.45 95.57 -5.87
N LEU A 126 23.10 95.04 -4.70
CA LEU A 126 22.51 95.81 -3.58
C LEU A 126 23.42 96.94 -3.09
N SER A 127 24.74 96.69 -3.01
CA SER A 127 25.72 97.70 -2.58
C SER A 127 25.77 98.90 -3.53
N ASN A 128 25.64 98.65 -4.84
CA ASN A 128 25.63 99.71 -5.86
C ASN A 128 24.38 100.56 -5.74
N ILE A 129 23.20 99.93 -5.57
CA ILE A 129 21.94 100.63 -5.36
C ILE A 129 22.01 101.50 -4.09
N ARG A 130 22.50 100.96 -2.97
CA ARG A 130 22.66 101.70 -1.72
C ARG A 130 23.57 102.92 -1.88
N SER A 131 24.65 102.80 -2.65
CA SER A 131 25.57 103.90 -2.95
C SER A 131 24.89 105.01 -3.75
N SER A 132 24.12 104.66 -4.79
CA SER A 132 23.34 105.63 -5.56
C SER A 132 22.23 106.30 -4.74
N VAL A 133 21.61 105.57 -3.80
CA VAL A 133 20.64 106.14 -2.84
C VAL A 133 21.31 107.16 -1.92
N ASN A 134 22.50 106.85 -1.36
CA ASN A 134 23.23 107.78 -0.50
C ASN A 134 23.64 109.06 -1.22
N ALA A 135 24.04 108.93 -2.50
CA ALA A 135 24.41 110.06 -3.35
C ALA A 135 23.20 110.85 -3.90
N LEU A 136 21.97 110.41 -3.61
CA LEU A 136 20.73 110.94 -4.19
C LEU A 136 20.74 110.97 -5.74
N SER A 137 21.54 110.10 -6.37
CA SER A 137 21.73 110.04 -7.82
C SER A 137 20.74 109.11 -8.53
N ILE A 138 19.98 108.32 -7.77
CA ILE A 138 18.94 107.42 -8.28
C ILE A 138 17.54 107.98 -8.01
N ASN A 139 16.66 107.84 -9.00
CA ASN A 139 15.26 108.24 -8.88
C ASN A 139 14.51 107.27 -7.92
N GLY A 140 13.66 107.82 -7.04
CA GLY A 140 12.88 107.08 -6.04
C GLY A 140 12.14 105.85 -6.61
N PRO A 141 11.23 106.02 -7.58
CA PRO A 141 10.62 104.92 -8.34
C PRO A 141 11.58 103.83 -8.81
N VAL A 142 12.79 104.17 -9.31
CA VAL A 142 13.76 103.18 -9.79
C VAL A 142 14.36 102.38 -8.63
N ALA A 143 14.75 103.07 -7.55
CA ALA A 143 15.26 102.40 -6.35
C ALA A 143 14.19 101.47 -5.72
N ILE A 144 12.96 101.96 -5.57
CA ILE A 144 11.83 101.18 -5.04
C ILE A 144 11.52 99.99 -5.96
N GLY A 145 11.57 100.19 -7.28
CA GLY A 145 11.39 99.15 -8.29
C GLY A 145 12.42 98.03 -8.17
N TYR A 146 13.70 98.37 -7.94
CA TYR A 146 14.76 97.38 -7.71
C TYR A 146 14.48 96.48 -6.51
N TYR A 147 14.17 97.05 -5.33
CA TYR A 147 13.85 96.23 -4.15
C TYR A 147 12.57 95.42 -4.35
N THR A 148 11.58 95.99 -5.05
CA THR A 148 10.31 95.30 -5.36
C THR A 148 10.54 94.08 -6.25
N GLU A 149 11.34 94.21 -7.32
CA GLU A 149 11.64 93.07 -8.20
C GLU A 149 12.52 92.04 -7.50
N THR A 150 13.48 92.49 -6.68
CA THR A 150 14.32 91.58 -5.86
C THR A 150 13.46 90.74 -4.92
N ASN A 151 12.56 91.37 -4.17
CA ASN A 151 11.65 90.67 -3.26
C ASN A 151 10.69 89.74 -4.01
N LYS A 152 10.17 90.17 -5.17
CA LYS A 152 9.30 89.35 -6.00
C LYS A 152 10.01 88.09 -6.51
N LEU A 153 11.24 88.21 -7.01
CA LEU A 153 12.03 87.05 -7.46
C LEU A 153 12.25 86.07 -6.30
N LEU A 154 12.62 86.57 -5.12
CA LEU A 154 12.81 85.76 -3.93
C LEU A 154 11.51 85.08 -3.47
N LEU A 155 10.37 85.78 -3.48
CA LEU A 155 9.07 85.20 -3.14
C LEU A 155 8.55 84.22 -4.20
N ASN A 156 8.90 84.41 -5.48
CA ASN A 156 8.57 83.46 -6.55
C ASN A 156 9.27 82.12 -6.37
N VAL A 157 10.49 82.11 -5.80
CA VAL A 157 11.16 80.86 -5.38
C VAL A 157 10.20 80.07 -4.49
N ILE A 158 9.55 80.72 -3.53
CA ILE A 158 8.60 80.08 -2.61
C ILE A 158 7.37 79.51 -3.36
N GLY A 159 6.87 80.23 -4.37
CA GLY A 159 5.75 79.76 -5.18
C GLY A 159 6.05 78.54 -6.06
N THR A 160 7.31 78.36 -6.48
CA THR A 160 7.71 77.17 -7.26
C THR A 160 7.79 75.89 -6.42
N ILE A 161 7.87 76.01 -5.10
CA ILE A 161 7.95 74.88 -4.15
C ILE A 161 6.67 74.05 -4.14
N VAL A 162 5.52 74.70 -4.31
CA VAL A 162 4.19 74.05 -4.27
C VAL A 162 4.12 72.87 -5.25
N LYS A 163 4.81 72.97 -6.40
CA LYS A 163 4.83 71.92 -7.43
C LYS A 163 5.64 70.68 -7.04
N LEU A 164 6.50 70.77 -6.03
CA LEU A 164 7.35 69.65 -5.58
C LEU A 164 6.62 68.69 -4.64
N SER A 165 5.56 69.16 -3.97
CA SER A 165 4.84 68.35 -2.98
C SER A 165 3.79 67.45 -3.64
N THR A 166 3.95 66.15 -3.41
CA THR A 166 2.95 65.12 -3.73
C THR A 166 2.06 64.78 -2.52
N ASN A 167 2.32 65.38 -1.35
CA ASN A 167 1.55 65.18 -0.13
C ASN A 167 0.46 66.25 -0.01
N SER A 168 -0.80 65.85 0.19
CA SER A 168 -1.94 66.78 0.20
C SER A 168 -1.86 67.83 1.31
N ASN A 169 -1.43 67.44 2.52
CA ASN A 169 -1.36 68.32 3.68
C ASN A 169 -0.27 69.38 3.47
N VAL A 170 0.92 68.92 3.08
CA VAL A 170 2.06 69.81 2.81
C VAL A 170 1.76 70.75 1.65
N SER A 171 1.12 70.27 0.58
CA SER A 171 0.72 71.11 -0.55
C SER A 171 -0.29 72.19 -0.15
N GLN A 172 -1.26 71.85 0.69
CA GLN A 172 -2.25 72.82 1.22
C GLN A 172 -1.58 73.90 2.07
N GLU A 173 -0.71 73.52 3.01
CA GLU A 173 0.01 74.46 3.86
C GLU A 173 1.00 75.33 3.07
N LEU A 174 1.65 74.79 2.03
CA LEU A 174 2.51 75.58 1.13
C LEU A 174 1.71 76.64 0.35
N VAL A 175 0.52 76.30 -0.17
CA VAL A 175 -0.35 77.25 -0.87
C VAL A 175 -0.87 78.32 0.09
N SER A 176 -1.24 77.93 1.31
CA SER A 176 -1.59 78.84 2.41
C SER A 176 -0.45 79.83 2.67
N TYR A 177 0.76 79.31 2.93
CA TYR A 177 1.94 80.11 3.23
C TYR A 177 2.31 81.06 2.08
N MET A 178 2.26 80.59 0.83
CA MET A 178 2.53 81.42 -0.35
C MET A 178 1.55 82.58 -0.47
N ASN A 179 0.24 82.33 -0.40
CA ASN A 179 -0.77 83.38 -0.49
C ASN A 179 -0.62 84.40 0.65
N PHE A 180 -0.29 83.93 1.86
CA PHE A 180 -0.04 84.80 2.98
C PHE A 180 1.17 85.72 2.76
N LEU A 181 2.29 85.19 2.28
CA LEU A 181 3.49 85.96 1.96
C LEU A 181 3.24 87.00 0.85
N LEU A 182 2.48 86.64 -0.19
CA LEU A 182 2.11 87.58 -1.25
C LEU A 182 1.23 88.71 -0.71
N SER A 183 0.26 88.40 0.16
CA SER A 183 -0.54 89.41 0.86
C SER A 183 0.33 90.34 1.72
N LYS A 184 1.29 89.79 2.47
CA LYS A 184 2.23 90.57 3.28
C LYS A 184 3.14 91.47 2.43
N GLU A 185 3.63 91.00 1.28
CA GLU A 185 4.41 91.82 0.35
C GLU A 185 3.60 93.02 -0.16
N ARG A 186 2.31 92.83 -0.46
CA ARG A 186 1.42 93.94 -0.83
C ARG A 186 1.27 94.96 0.29
N ALA A 187 1.18 94.54 1.54
CA ALA A 187 1.24 95.44 2.70
C ALA A 187 2.57 96.22 2.77
N GLY A 188 3.69 95.55 2.48
CA GLY A 188 5.00 96.19 2.42
C GLY A 188 5.14 97.20 1.27
N LEU A 189 4.50 96.96 0.13
CA LEU A 189 4.45 97.89 -1.00
C LEU A 189 3.55 99.08 -0.70
N GLU A 190 2.39 98.81 -0.10
CA GLU A 190 1.47 99.83 0.40
C GLU A 190 2.17 100.75 1.41
N ARG A 191 2.98 100.22 2.34
CA ARG A 191 3.80 101.03 3.24
C ARG A 191 4.70 101.99 2.46
N ALA A 192 5.43 101.50 1.46
CA ALA A 192 6.38 102.30 0.70
C ALA A 192 5.68 103.39 -0.12
N VAL A 193 4.58 103.05 -0.80
CA VAL A 193 3.77 104.00 -1.57
C VAL A 193 3.16 105.04 -0.63
N GLY A 194 2.53 104.62 0.47
CA GLY A 194 1.94 105.52 1.46
C GLY A 194 2.96 106.45 2.12
N THR A 195 4.15 105.94 2.47
CA THR A 195 5.23 106.76 3.07
C THR A 195 5.69 107.85 2.10
N ASN A 196 5.86 107.52 0.82
CA ASN A 196 6.21 108.48 -0.21
C ASN A 196 5.09 109.51 -0.44
N THR A 197 3.82 109.06 -0.46
CA THR A 197 2.65 109.95 -0.61
C THR A 197 2.53 110.94 0.55
N PHE A 198 2.56 110.47 1.80
CA PHE A 198 2.47 111.34 2.99
C PHE A 198 3.70 112.24 3.15
N ALA A 199 4.89 111.80 2.72
CA ALA A 199 6.09 112.64 2.76
C ALA A 199 6.04 113.79 1.74
N LYS A 200 5.41 113.57 0.57
CA LYS A 200 5.22 114.58 -0.46
C LYS A 200 3.97 115.45 -0.25
N ASN A 201 3.07 115.04 0.65
CA ASN A 201 1.75 115.63 0.90
C ASN A 201 0.90 115.79 -0.37
N VAL A 202 1.13 114.95 -1.40
CA VAL A 202 0.40 114.96 -2.67
C VAL A 202 0.13 113.52 -3.08
N PHE A 203 -1.11 113.24 -3.47
CA PHE A 203 -1.50 111.93 -3.98
C PHE A 203 -2.07 112.06 -5.39
N ASP A 204 -1.18 111.97 -6.38
CA ASP A 204 -1.57 112.00 -7.78
C ASP A 204 -2.41 110.75 -8.16
N LEU A 205 -3.06 110.82 -9.33
CA LEU A 205 -3.97 109.78 -9.79
C LEU A 205 -3.26 108.42 -9.99
N GLU A 206 -2.00 108.45 -10.41
CA GLU A 206 -1.20 107.25 -10.67
C GLU A 206 -0.88 106.52 -9.36
N LEU A 207 -0.35 107.25 -8.37
CA LEU A 207 -0.06 106.74 -7.04
C LEU A 207 -1.33 106.26 -6.35
N LYS A 208 -2.45 106.98 -6.49
CA LYS A 208 -3.75 106.60 -5.90
C LYS A 208 -4.29 105.31 -6.49
N THR A 209 -4.21 105.16 -7.82
CA THR A 209 -4.58 103.92 -8.51
C THR A 209 -3.69 102.76 -8.06
N LYS A 210 -2.37 102.97 -8.01
CA LYS A 210 -1.42 101.96 -7.54
C LYS A 210 -1.70 101.53 -6.10
N PHE A 211 -1.98 102.47 -5.20
CA PHE A 211 -2.29 102.16 -3.80
C PHE A 211 -3.58 101.35 -3.67
N TYR A 212 -4.63 101.72 -4.41
CA TYR A 212 -5.89 100.97 -4.43
C TYR A 212 -5.69 99.53 -4.95
N THR A 213 -4.93 99.37 -6.05
CA THR A 213 -4.60 98.04 -6.59
C THR A 213 -3.86 97.18 -5.58
N LEU A 214 -2.89 97.74 -4.84
CA LEU A 214 -2.15 97.00 -3.82
C LEU A 214 -3.07 96.51 -2.69
N VAL A 215 -4.02 97.33 -2.24
CA VAL A 215 -5.00 96.94 -1.21
C VAL A 215 -5.95 95.85 -1.74
N ALA A 216 -6.39 95.95 -2.99
CA ALA A 216 -7.24 94.94 -3.63
C ALA A 216 -6.50 93.60 -3.81
N GLU A 217 -5.27 93.61 -4.31
CA GLU A 217 -4.43 92.42 -4.44
C GLU A 217 -4.13 91.77 -3.08
N GLN A 218 -3.84 92.59 -2.06
CA GLN A 218 -3.66 92.12 -0.69
C GLN A 218 -4.89 91.34 -0.20
N THR A 219 -6.08 91.90 -0.43
CA THR A 219 -7.36 91.30 -0.02
C THR A 219 -7.63 89.99 -0.74
N ALA A 220 -7.34 89.92 -2.04
CA ALA A 220 -7.50 88.71 -2.83
C ALA A 220 -6.59 87.57 -2.35
N TYR A 221 -5.30 87.87 -2.08
CA TYR A 221 -4.38 86.88 -1.53
C TYR A 221 -4.79 86.44 -0.12
N LEU A 222 -5.28 87.37 0.71
CA LEU A 222 -5.76 87.03 2.04
C LEU A 222 -7.01 86.14 1.99
N ASP A 223 -7.98 86.42 1.11
CA ASP A 223 -9.16 85.57 0.91
C ASP A 223 -8.77 84.14 0.48
N SER A 224 -7.80 84.01 -0.42
CA SER A 224 -7.25 82.71 -0.81
C SER A 224 -6.60 81.98 0.37
N PHE A 225 -5.80 82.70 1.17
CA PHE A 225 -5.23 82.17 2.42
C PHE A 225 -6.34 81.68 3.36
N MET A 226 -7.38 82.48 3.62
CA MET A 226 -8.47 82.11 4.54
C MET A 226 -9.23 80.85 4.10
N LYS A 227 -9.32 80.60 2.79
CA LYS A 227 -10.03 79.43 2.24
C LYS A 227 -9.19 78.16 2.18
N VAL A 228 -7.88 78.28 1.95
CA VAL A 228 -6.99 77.13 1.78
C VAL A 228 -6.34 76.71 3.10
N SER A 229 -6.23 77.61 4.07
CA SER A 229 -5.52 77.35 5.33
C SER A 229 -6.29 76.43 6.29
N PRO A 230 -5.57 75.65 7.12
CA PRO A 230 -6.17 74.99 8.28
C PRO A 230 -6.86 75.99 9.20
N LYS A 231 -7.89 75.53 9.93
CA LYS A 231 -8.68 76.38 10.81
C LYS A 231 -7.82 77.04 11.89
N GLU A 232 -6.86 76.31 12.44
CA GLU A 232 -5.94 76.76 13.47
C GLU A 232 -5.09 77.94 13.00
N ALA A 233 -4.68 77.94 11.72
CA ALA A 233 -3.95 79.05 11.10
C ALA A 233 -4.82 80.29 10.91
N VAL A 234 -6.07 80.09 10.48
CA VAL A 234 -7.05 81.17 10.32
C VAL A 234 -7.39 81.81 11.67
N ASP A 235 -7.62 81.00 12.70
CA ASP A 235 -7.92 81.46 14.05
C ASP A 235 -6.73 82.22 14.65
N PHE A 236 -5.50 81.73 14.45
CA PHE A 236 -4.28 82.42 14.86
C PHE A 236 -4.12 83.78 14.16
N TYR A 237 -4.37 83.84 12.84
CA TYR A 237 -4.36 85.09 12.08
C TYR A 237 -5.38 86.09 12.64
N ASN A 238 -6.64 85.66 12.77
CA ASN A 238 -7.73 86.52 13.24
C ASN A 238 -7.44 87.10 14.63
N LYS A 239 -6.92 86.28 15.55
CA LYS A 239 -6.53 86.73 16.89
C LYS A 239 -5.35 87.70 16.85
N THR A 240 -4.36 87.44 16.00
CA THR A 240 -3.14 88.27 15.90
C THR A 240 -3.42 89.64 15.27
N MET A 241 -4.44 89.75 14.41
CA MET A 241 -4.82 91.01 13.77
C MET A 241 -5.76 91.90 14.59
N GLN A 242 -6.15 91.48 15.80
CA GLN A 242 -6.92 92.30 16.75
C GLN A 242 -5.99 93.26 17.52
N ASP A 243 -5.36 94.18 16.79
CA ASP A 243 -4.44 95.18 17.35
C ASP A 243 -4.78 96.58 16.83
N ASN A 244 -4.58 97.59 17.68
CA ASN A 244 -4.88 98.99 17.36
C ASN A 244 -4.16 99.48 16.10
N SER A 245 -2.96 98.98 15.81
CA SER A 245 -2.21 99.34 14.60
C SER A 245 -2.93 98.93 13.31
N VAL A 246 -3.70 97.84 13.33
CA VAL A 246 -4.47 97.37 12.18
C VAL A 246 -5.61 98.34 11.87
N GLU A 247 -6.39 98.72 12.88
CA GLU A 247 -7.49 99.68 12.74
C GLU A 247 -6.99 101.07 12.31
N GLU A 248 -5.88 101.51 12.89
CA GLU A 248 -5.28 102.81 12.58
C GLU A 248 -4.76 102.89 11.14
N VAL A 249 -4.16 101.80 10.63
CA VAL A 249 -3.80 101.69 9.21
C VAL A 249 -5.04 101.78 8.33
N GLU A 250 -6.15 101.13 8.67
CA GLU A 250 -7.40 101.25 7.89
C GLU A 250 -7.97 102.67 7.89
N LYS A 251 -7.85 103.42 9.00
CA LYS A 251 -8.23 104.84 9.02
C LYS A 251 -7.37 105.67 8.09
N MET A 252 -6.04 105.52 8.15
CA MET A 252 -5.11 106.25 7.28
C MET A 252 -5.27 105.86 5.80
N ARG A 253 -5.58 104.59 5.49
CA ARG A 253 -5.96 104.14 4.13
C ARG A 253 -7.17 104.89 3.61
N LYS A 254 -8.23 105.04 4.43
CA LYS A 254 -9.43 105.80 4.05
C LYS A 254 -9.09 107.27 3.81
N ILE A 255 -8.27 107.89 4.67
CA ILE A 255 -7.82 109.27 4.48
C ILE A 255 -7.08 109.42 3.14
N ALA A 256 -6.14 108.53 2.84
CA ALA A 256 -5.40 108.55 1.57
C ALA A 256 -6.32 108.34 0.35
N LEU A 257 -7.26 107.39 0.42
CA LEU A 257 -8.12 107.04 -0.72
C LEU A 257 -9.28 108.01 -0.96
N TYR A 258 -9.78 108.71 0.06
CA TYR A 258 -11.00 109.51 -0.05
C TYR A 258 -10.78 111.02 0.11
N SER A 259 -9.58 111.49 0.41
CA SER A 259 -9.27 112.92 0.37
C SER A 259 -9.18 113.46 -1.08
N GLY A 260 -9.43 114.77 -1.23
CA GLY A 260 -9.35 115.50 -2.50
C GLY A 260 -7.92 115.76 -2.96
N LYS A 261 -7.76 116.16 -4.23
CA LYS A 261 -6.46 116.29 -4.94
C LYS A 261 -5.45 117.26 -4.29
N GLU A 262 -5.92 118.19 -3.47
CA GLU A 262 -5.13 119.23 -2.77
C GLU A 262 -5.40 119.23 -1.26
N SER A 263 -5.45 118.05 -0.64
CA SER A 263 -5.69 117.93 0.80
C SER A 263 -4.36 117.81 1.54
N ASP A 264 -4.14 118.65 2.55
CA ASP A 264 -3.16 118.37 3.59
C ASP A 264 -3.67 117.13 4.35
N PHE A 265 -3.00 115.98 4.17
CA PHE A 265 -3.46 114.73 4.78
C PHE A 265 -3.38 114.77 6.31
N ASN A 266 -2.60 115.71 6.87
CA ASN A 266 -2.30 115.84 8.30
C ASN A 266 -1.87 114.51 8.96
N VAL A 267 -1.25 113.64 8.17
CA VAL A 267 -0.67 112.36 8.60
C VAL A 267 0.84 112.46 8.37
N ASP A 268 1.61 112.40 9.44
CA ASP A 268 3.06 112.36 9.31
C ASP A 268 3.53 111.04 8.67
N ALA A 269 4.46 111.14 7.73
CA ALA A 269 5.00 109.99 7.01
C ALA A 269 5.73 108.99 7.93
N ASN A 270 6.39 109.45 9.00
CA ASN A 270 7.03 108.56 9.97
C ASN A 270 5.98 107.87 10.85
N TYR A 271 4.89 108.56 11.21
CA TYR A 271 3.75 107.96 11.91
C TYR A 271 3.10 106.86 11.07
N TRP A 272 2.75 107.13 9.80
CA TRP A 272 2.25 106.10 8.88
C TRP A 272 3.22 104.92 8.79
N PHE A 273 4.51 105.21 8.53
CA PHE A 273 5.54 104.19 8.38
C PHE A 273 5.64 103.30 9.62
N LYS A 274 5.61 103.90 10.82
CA LYS A 274 5.65 103.18 12.09
C LYS A 274 4.42 102.29 12.26
N THR A 275 3.22 102.86 12.14
CA THR A 275 1.96 102.13 12.41
C THR A 275 1.75 100.98 11.42
N ILE A 276 2.01 101.17 10.13
CA ILE A 276 1.92 100.05 9.17
C ILE A 276 3.06 99.06 9.35
N THR A 277 4.23 99.48 9.85
CA THR A 277 5.28 98.55 10.25
C THR A 277 4.85 97.69 11.43
N ASP A 278 4.12 98.23 12.40
CA ASP A 278 3.55 97.47 13.53
C ASP A 278 2.55 96.41 13.03
N LYS A 279 1.64 96.78 12.11
CA LYS A 279 0.76 95.82 11.41
C LYS A 279 1.55 94.74 10.65
N ILE A 280 2.61 95.10 9.93
CA ILE A 280 3.45 94.14 9.20
C ILE A 280 4.23 93.23 10.16
N ASN A 281 4.60 93.71 11.35
CA ASN A 281 5.22 92.87 12.38
C ASN A 281 4.23 91.83 12.93
N LEU A 282 2.93 92.16 13.04
CA LEU A 282 1.88 91.18 13.33
C LEU A 282 1.75 90.16 12.20
N LEU A 283 1.79 90.60 10.94
CA LEU A 283 1.82 89.68 9.80
C LEU A 283 3.06 88.79 9.83
N LYS A 284 4.22 89.30 10.29
CA LYS A 284 5.44 88.49 10.48
C LYS A 284 5.23 87.42 11.56
N LYS A 285 4.56 87.72 12.68
CA LYS A 285 4.23 86.70 13.69
C LYS A 285 3.37 85.56 13.10
N VAL A 286 2.41 85.89 12.23
CA VAL A 286 1.60 84.87 11.55
C VAL A 286 2.46 84.09 10.54
N GLU A 287 3.32 84.75 9.76
CA GLU A 287 4.27 84.07 8.87
C GLU A 287 5.14 83.07 9.63
N ASP A 288 5.70 83.46 10.78
CA ASP A 288 6.54 82.59 11.61
C ASP A 288 5.75 81.37 12.10
N TYR A 289 4.52 81.58 12.58
CA TYR A 289 3.62 80.49 12.99
C TYR A 289 3.31 79.52 11.84
N LEU A 290 2.97 80.04 10.65
CA LEU A 290 2.69 79.22 9.47
C LEU A 290 3.93 78.42 9.04
N SER A 291 5.09 79.06 9.07
CA SER A 291 6.35 78.44 8.69
C SER A 291 6.76 77.33 9.67
N GLU A 292 6.64 77.55 10.98
CA GLU A 292 6.95 76.55 12.01
C GLU A 292 6.03 75.33 11.91
N ASN A 293 4.74 75.56 11.70
CA ASN A 293 3.78 74.48 11.50
C ASN A 293 4.06 73.70 10.22
N LEU A 294 4.37 74.37 9.11
CA LEU A 294 4.73 73.71 7.86
C LEU A 294 5.97 72.80 8.02
N VAL A 295 7.01 73.28 8.70
CA VAL A 295 8.19 72.45 9.02
C VAL A 295 7.81 71.26 9.90
N SER A 296 6.96 71.48 10.91
CA SER A 296 6.46 70.42 11.79
C SER A 296 5.67 69.35 11.02
N THR A 297 4.77 69.76 10.13
CA THR A 297 3.99 68.88 9.25
C THR A 297 4.91 68.07 8.34
N ILE A 298 5.88 68.71 7.67
CA ILE A 298 6.84 68.00 6.81
C ILE A 298 7.63 66.95 7.60
N ARG A 299 8.15 67.30 8.79
CA ARG A 299 8.90 66.37 9.63
C ARG A 299 8.05 65.21 10.12
N LYS A 300 6.78 65.46 10.47
CA LYS A 300 5.83 64.42 10.86
C LYS A 300 5.58 63.45 9.69
N GLU A 301 5.22 63.98 8.53
CA GLU A 301 4.96 63.17 7.32
C GLU A 301 6.22 62.40 6.88
N LEU A 302 7.41 62.99 7.02
CA LEU A 302 8.69 62.33 6.76
C LEU A 302 8.91 61.14 7.71
N GLY A 303 8.66 61.33 9.00
CA GLY A 303 8.75 60.27 10.01
C GLY A 303 7.76 59.14 9.75
N GLU A 304 6.53 59.46 9.34
CA GLU A 304 5.53 58.48 8.95
C GLU A 304 5.94 57.69 7.69
N ALA A 305 6.45 58.37 6.66
CA ALA A 305 6.97 57.73 5.45
C ALA A 305 8.15 56.78 5.75
N GLN A 306 9.09 57.20 6.62
CA GLN A 306 10.21 56.36 7.04
C GLN A 306 9.75 55.16 7.87
N ARG A 307 8.83 55.35 8.81
CA ARG A 307 8.25 54.27 9.62
C ARG A 307 7.54 53.26 8.73
N ASN A 308 6.73 53.72 7.78
CA ASN A 308 6.02 52.86 6.83
C ASN A 308 7.01 52.08 5.96
N MET A 309 8.08 52.72 5.47
CA MET A 309 9.14 52.04 4.71
C MET A 309 9.79 50.90 5.52
N ILE A 310 10.08 51.12 6.80
CA ILE A 310 10.64 50.08 7.69
C ILE A 310 9.63 48.96 7.92
N ILE A 311 8.38 49.28 8.26
CA ILE A 311 7.32 48.30 8.50
C ILE A 311 7.08 47.43 7.26
N PHE A 312 6.95 48.03 6.08
CA PHE A 312 6.78 47.29 4.83
C PHE A 312 7.99 46.41 4.55
N SER A 313 9.22 46.91 4.72
CA SER A 313 10.44 46.10 4.53
C SER A 313 10.51 44.88 5.46
N LEU A 314 10.11 45.05 6.73
CA LEU A 314 10.06 43.96 7.71
C LEU A 314 8.95 42.95 7.37
N LEU A 315 7.76 43.42 7.04
CA LEU A 315 6.64 42.57 6.63
C LEU A 315 6.97 41.78 5.36
N SER A 316 7.63 42.40 4.38
CA SER A 316 8.10 41.72 3.17
C SER A 316 9.12 40.64 3.49
N THR A 317 10.12 40.97 4.30
CA THR A 317 11.15 39.99 4.70
C THR A 317 10.53 38.81 5.43
N PHE A 318 9.60 39.07 6.36
CA PHE A 318 8.88 38.05 7.09
C PHE A 318 7.96 37.22 6.18
N GLY A 319 7.19 37.87 5.30
CA GLY A 319 6.28 37.22 4.36
C GLY A 319 7.01 36.31 3.37
N ILE A 320 8.14 36.77 2.83
CA ILE A 320 9.02 35.98 1.95
C ILE A 320 9.61 34.80 2.72
N ALA A 321 10.14 35.02 3.94
CA ALA A 321 10.70 33.96 4.77
C ALA A 321 9.65 32.91 5.15
N LEU A 322 8.46 33.33 5.60
CA LEU A 322 7.36 32.44 5.94
C LEU A 322 6.90 31.63 4.73
N THR A 323 6.76 32.28 3.57
CA THR A 323 6.39 31.60 2.32
C THR A 323 7.45 30.57 1.92
N MET A 324 8.74 30.90 2.02
CA MET A 324 9.83 29.95 1.76
C MET A 324 9.86 28.78 2.76
N ILE A 325 9.60 29.03 4.04
CA ILE A 325 9.54 27.99 5.08
C ILE A 325 8.36 27.05 4.82
N LEU A 326 7.16 27.59 4.61
CA LEU A 326 5.97 26.78 4.29
C LEU A 326 6.18 26.01 2.99
N ALA A 327 6.72 26.67 1.96
CA ALA A 327 7.03 26.04 0.68
C ALA A 327 8.01 24.88 0.83
N ARG A 328 9.10 25.09 1.59
CA ARG A 328 10.08 24.07 1.90
C ARG A 328 9.43 22.91 2.66
N THR A 329 8.66 23.19 3.70
CA THR A 329 8.02 22.17 4.55
C THR A 329 7.05 21.31 3.73
N ILE A 330 6.13 21.93 2.98
CA ILE A 330 5.15 21.23 2.14
C ILE A 330 5.87 20.39 1.08
N ALA A 331 6.83 20.98 0.36
CA ALA A 331 7.57 20.25 -0.67
C ALA A 331 8.38 19.09 -0.10
N PHE A 332 9.01 19.26 1.06
CA PHE A 332 9.82 18.24 1.71
C PHE A 332 8.96 17.07 2.21
N THR A 333 7.82 17.34 2.85
CA THR A 333 6.89 16.30 3.31
C THR A 333 6.37 15.48 2.13
N ILE A 334 5.86 16.13 1.08
CA ILE A 334 5.34 15.42 -0.11
C ILE A 334 6.43 14.60 -0.78
N LEU A 335 7.66 15.11 -0.90
CA LEU A 335 8.76 14.36 -1.53
C LEU A 335 9.16 13.12 -0.73
N ILE A 336 9.16 13.19 0.60
CA ILE A 336 9.43 12.02 1.46
C ILE A 336 8.33 10.97 1.29
N ASP A 337 7.07 11.38 1.36
CA ASP A 337 5.95 10.44 1.30
C ASP A 337 5.84 9.78 -0.09
N VAL A 338 6.08 10.54 -1.17
CA VAL A 338 6.14 10.00 -2.54
C VAL A 338 7.30 9.03 -2.71
N ASP A 339 8.50 9.33 -2.19
CA ASP A 339 9.65 8.43 -2.28
C ASP A 339 9.44 7.14 -1.46
N SER A 340 8.81 7.25 -0.29
CA SER A 340 8.45 6.11 0.56
C SER A 340 7.45 5.18 -0.15
N VAL A 341 6.37 5.74 -0.72
CA VAL A 341 5.40 4.97 -1.50
C VAL A 341 6.06 4.33 -2.72
N LYS A 342 6.88 5.09 -3.47
CA LYS A 342 7.60 4.56 -4.64
C LYS A 342 8.48 3.36 -4.26
N LYS A 343 9.34 3.49 -3.25
CA LYS A 343 10.21 2.41 -2.76
C LYS A 343 9.40 1.23 -2.24
N GLY A 344 8.31 1.49 -1.54
CA GLY A 344 7.39 0.48 -1.04
C GLY A 344 6.78 -0.36 -2.16
N VAL A 345 6.32 0.29 -3.23
CA VAL A 345 5.78 -0.38 -4.42
C VAL A 345 6.87 -1.14 -5.19
N GLU A 346 8.06 -0.56 -5.39
CA GLU A 346 9.19 -1.24 -6.01
C GLU A 346 9.59 -2.51 -5.23
N ASN A 347 9.66 -2.43 -3.90
CA ASN A 347 9.92 -3.58 -3.05
C ASN A 347 8.79 -4.62 -3.10
N PHE A 348 7.53 -4.19 -3.17
CA PHE A 348 6.39 -5.09 -3.35
C PHE A 348 6.48 -5.86 -4.65
N PHE A 349 6.84 -5.19 -5.76
CA PHE A 349 7.07 -5.86 -7.03
C PHE A 349 8.24 -6.83 -6.98
N ALA A 350 9.36 -6.46 -6.35
CA ALA A 350 10.50 -7.37 -6.16
C ALA A 350 10.11 -8.62 -5.34
N PHE A 351 9.27 -8.47 -4.31
CA PHE A 351 8.78 -9.58 -3.50
C PHE A 351 7.89 -10.55 -4.29
N ILE A 352 6.90 -10.05 -5.04
CA ILE A 352 6.03 -10.93 -5.84
C ILE A 352 6.74 -11.56 -7.03
N ASN A 353 7.80 -10.93 -7.54
CA ASN A 353 8.66 -11.48 -8.59
C ASN A 353 9.72 -12.46 -8.06
N PHE A 354 9.68 -12.80 -6.77
CA PHE A 354 10.63 -13.70 -6.12
C PHE A 354 12.10 -13.22 -6.15
N GLU A 355 12.34 -11.92 -6.32
CA GLU A 355 13.68 -11.32 -6.21
C GLU A 355 14.09 -11.10 -4.74
N LYS A 356 13.11 -11.10 -3.82
CA LYS A 356 13.30 -10.99 -2.37
C LYS A 356 12.42 -11.99 -1.62
N ASP A 357 12.98 -12.58 -0.55
CA ASP A 357 12.28 -13.55 0.30
C ASP A 357 11.35 -12.92 1.34
N ASP A 358 11.59 -11.65 1.70
CA ASP A 358 10.76 -10.90 2.64
C ASP A 358 10.62 -9.43 2.21
N ILE A 359 9.58 -8.80 2.74
CA ILE A 359 9.22 -7.41 2.49
C ILE A 359 8.84 -6.71 3.79
N GLU A 360 9.48 -5.56 4.02
CA GLU A 360 9.12 -4.65 5.09
C GLU A 360 7.91 -3.79 4.70
N LEU A 361 7.07 -3.47 5.69
CA LEU A 361 5.93 -2.59 5.50
C LEU A 361 6.40 -1.14 5.33
N ILE A 362 5.68 -0.40 4.50
CA ILE A 362 5.90 1.03 4.31
C ILE A 362 5.59 1.74 5.63
N GLU A 363 6.54 2.51 6.15
CA GLU A 363 6.34 3.31 7.37
C GLU A 363 5.33 4.43 7.08
N VAL A 364 4.14 4.37 7.70
CA VAL A 364 3.06 5.33 7.45
C VAL A 364 3.21 6.54 8.39
N LYS A 365 3.78 7.62 7.89
CA LYS A 365 3.98 8.88 8.65
C LYS A 365 2.86 9.90 8.46
N SER A 366 2.18 9.87 7.31
CA SER A 366 1.11 10.80 6.96
C SER A 366 -0.28 10.16 7.09
N ASN A 367 -1.30 11.00 7.31
CA ASN A 367 -2.72 10.63 7.28
C ASN A 367 -3.45 11.17 6.03
N ASP A 368 -2.71 11.76 5.08
CA ASP A 368 -3.24 12.22 3.79
C ASP A 368 -3.50 11.06 2.81
N GLU A 369 -3.78 11.40 1.54
CA GLU A 369 -4.01 10.44 0.47
C GLU A 369 -2.81 9.48 0.25
N LEU A 370 -1.57 9.95 0.41
CA LEU A 370 -0.37 9.11 0.30
C LEU A 370 -0.23 8.17 1.50
N GLY A 371 -0.57 8.65 2.70
CA GLY A 371 -0.69 7.84 3.91
C GLY A 371 -1.74 6.74 3.78
N MET A 372 -2.93 7.07 3.26
CA MET A 372 -3.98 6.09 2.97
C MET A 372 -3.54 5.07 1.92
N MET A 373 -2.86 5.51 0.86
CA MET A 373 -2.31 4.63 -0.16
C MET A 373 -1.27 3.68 0.42
N SER A 374 -0.39 4.17 1.30
CA SER A 374 0.57 3.34 2.03
C SER A 374 -0.12 2.28 2.91
N LYS A 375 -1.21 2.64 3.61
CA LYS A 375 -2.01 1.67 4.41
C LYS A 375 -2.63 0.58 3.53
N ILE A 376 -3.19 0.96 2.38
CA ILE A 376 -3.78 0.00 1.42
C ILE A 376 -2.70 -0.92 0.84
N ILE A 377 -1.54 -0.37 0.47
CA ILE A 377 -0.40 -1.16 -0.01
C ILE A 377 0.08 -2.12 1.09
N ASN A 378 0.26 -1.66 2.33
CA ASN A 378 0.65 -2.53 3.45
C ASN A 378 -0.35 -3.66 3.71
N LYS A 379 -1.66 -3.37 3.63
CA LYS A 379 -2.69 -4.41 3.74
C LYS A 379 -2.52 -5.47 2.64
N ASN A 380 -2.32 -5.05 1.39
CA ASN A 380 -2.08 -5.97 0.28
C ASN A 380 -0.76 -6.74 0.45
N ILE A 381 0.32 -6.09 0.91
CA ILE A 381 1.59 -6.76 1.23
C ILE A 381 1.36 -7.90 2.23
N GLN A 382 0.63 -7.64 3.32
CA GLN A 382 0.33 -8.66 4.33
C GLN A 382 -0.54 -9.80 3.78
N GLU A 383 -1.60 -9.47 3.04
CA GLU A 383 -2.48 -10.47 2.42
C GLU A 383 -1.71 -11.34 1.40
N THR A 384 -0.90 -10.73 0.54
CA THR A 384 -0.05 -11.45 -0.44
C THR A 384 1.01 -12.29 0.26
N LYS A 385 1.69 -11.79 1.29
CA LYS A 385 2.67 -12.56 2.08
C LYS A 385 2.03 -13.79 2.73
N ALA A 386 0.84 -13.63 3.33
CA ALA A 386 0.08 -14.73 3.91
C ALA A 386 -0.36 -15.76 2.85
N ASN A 387 -0.78 -15.30 1.67
CA ASN A 387 -1.15 -16.18 0.56
C ASN A 387 0.04 -16.99 0.05
N ILE A 388 1.18 -16.34 -0.22
CA ILE A 388 2.41 -17.02 -0.67
C ILE A 388 2.89 -18.05 0.38
N GLN A 389 2.76 -17.73 1.67
CA GLN A 389 3.10 -18.70 2.72
C GLN A 389 2.19 -19.94 2.68
N LYS A 390 0.88 -19.76 2.52
CA LYS A 390 -0.05 -20.89 2.36
C LYS A 390 0.24 -21.70 1.08
N ASP A 391 0.64 -21.05 0.00
CA ASP A 391 1.06 -21.72 -1.24
C ASP A 391 2.30 -22.59 -0.99
N ARG A 392 3.31 -22.03 -0.30
CA ARG A 392 4.52 -22.77 0.13
C ARG A 392 4.17 -23.96 1.02
N ASP A 393 3.28 -23.80 1.99
CA ASP A 393 2.85 -24.88 2.89
C ASP A 393 2.14 -26.01 2.13
N LEU A 394 1.28 -25.69 1.17
CA LEU A 394 0.61 -26.68 0.32
C LEU A 394 1.59 -27.41 -0.59
N ILE A 395 2.55 -26.69 -1.19
CA ILE A 395 3.61 -27.30 -2.02
C ILE A 395 4.46 -28.24 -1.17
N ALA A 396 4.88 -27.81 0.03
CA ALA A 396 5.64 -28.66 0.95
C ALA A 396 4.87 -29.92 1.36
N ASP A 397 3.56 -29.81 1.60
CA ASP A 397 2.70 -30.96 1.90
C ASP A 397 2.52 -31.88 0.69
N THR A 398 2.44 -31.31 -0.51
CA THR A 398 2.44 -32.06 -1.77
C THR A 398 3.74 -32.84 -1.95
N ILE A 399 4.90 -32.23 -1.66
CA ILE A 399 6.21 -32.90 -1.67
C ILE A 399 6.26 -34.03 -0.63
N ARG A 400 5.72 -33.81 0.57
CA ARG A 400 5.62 -34.86 1.60
C ARG A 400 4.81 -36.06 1.10
N VAL A 401 3.65 -35.83 0.50
CA VAL A 401 2.79 -36.90 -0.04
C VAL A 401 3.45 -37.60 -1.21
N ALA A 402 4.08 -36.87 -2.13
CA ALA A 402 4.88 -37.44 -3.22
C ALA A 402 5.97 -38.39 -2.70
N ASN A 403 6.69 -37.98 -1.65
CA ASN A 403 7.71 -38.81 -1.00
C ASN A 403 7.13 -40.06 -0.31
N LEU A 404 5.90 -40.00 0.22
CA LEU A 404 5.20 -41.17 0.78
C LEU A 404 4.79 -42.16 -0.32
N ILE A 405 4.30 -41.65 -1.45
CA ILE A 405 3.95 -42.46 -2.63
C ILE A 405 5.19 -43.17 -3.17
N ASN A 406 6.33 -42.49 -3.26
CA ASN A 406 7.61 -43.08 -3.66
C ASN A 406 8.05 -44.24 -2.75
N LYS A 407 7.58 -44.29 -1.51
CA LYS A 407 7.82 -45.38 -0.55
C LYS A 407 6.73 -46.46 -0.56
N GLY A 408 5.74 -46.36 -1.47
CA GLY A 408 4.63 -47.30 -1.61
C GLY A 408 3.39 -46.99 -0.76
N HIS A 409 3.36 -45.85 -0.05
CA HIS A 409 2.21 -45.44 0.76
C HIS A 409 1.20 -44.64 -0.07
N VAL A 410 0.26 -45.35 -0.72
CA VAL A 410 -0.77 -44.75 -1.59
C VAL A 410 -2.00 -44.23 -0.85
N ASN A 411 -2.08 -44.42 0.46
CA ASN A 411 -3.18 -43.91 1.30
C ASN A 411 -2.94 -42.49 1.84
N ALA A 412 -1.79 -41.88 1.54
CA ALA A 412 -1.46 -40.54 1.99
C ALA A 412 -2.32 -39.48 1.28
N LYS A 413 -2.74 -38.44 2.01
CA LYS A 413 -3.49 -37.30 1.47
C LYS A 413 -2.76 -36.00 1.73
N ILE A 414 -2.89 -35.08 0.78
CA ILE A 414 -2.51 -33.68 0.94
C ILE A 414 -3.60 -33.04 1.79
N GLU A 415 -3.24 -32.49 2.94
CA GLU A 415 -4.15 -31.96 3.95
C GLU A 415 -4.15 -30.43 3.95
N LYS A 416 -2.96 -29.83 3.79
CA LYS A 416 -2.81 -28.37 3.72
C LYS A 416 -3.60 -27.82 2.55
N GLY A 417 -3.98 -26.54 2.64
CA GLY A 417 -4.77 -25.84 1.63
C GLY A 417 -4.17 -24.47 1.38
N SER A 418 -4.38 -23.97 0.18
CA SER A 418 -3.93 -22.65 -0.24
C SER A 418 -5.15 -21.71 -0.38
N ASN A 419 -4.92 -20.40 -0.52
CA ASN A 419 -5.97 -19.47 -0.96
C ASN A 419 -6.04 -19.37 -2.49
N ASN A 420 -5.08 -19.96 -3.22
CA ASN A 420 -5.05 -20.09 -4.67
C ASN A 420 -5.98 -21.23 -5.13
N PRO A 421 -7.05 -20.94 -5.87
CA PRO A 421 -8.01 -21.96 -6.32
C PRO A 421 -7.36 -23.06 -7.15
N SER A 422 -6.42 -22.72 -8.03
CA SER A 422 -5.76 -23.69 -8.91
C SER A 422 -4.87 -24.68 -8.15
N LEU A 423 -4.20 -24.24 -7.07
CA LEU A 423 -3.43 -25.15 -6.23
C LEU A 423 -4.32 -26.08 -5.41
N ASN A 424 -5.48 -25.61 -4.94
CA ASN A 424 -6.46 -26.47 -4.28
C ASN A 424 -7.10 -27.48 -5.25
N GLU A 425 -7.34 -27.07 -6.49
CA GLU A 425 -7.81 -27.97 -7.55
C GLU A 425 -6.78 -29.07 -7.81
N LEU A 426 -5.49 -28.72 -7.93
CA LEU A 426 -4.40 -29.68 -8.05
C LEU A 426 -4.35 -30.66 -6.87
N LYS A 427 -4.45 -30.16 -5.64
CA LYS A 427 -4.57 -30.99 -4.42
C LYS A 427 -5.70 -32.01 -4.55
N ASN A 428 -6.90 -31.56 -4.96
CA ASN A 428 -8.08 -32.40 -5.04
C ASN A 428 -7.90 -33.49 -6.10
N ILE A 429 -7.37 -33.14 -7.28
CA ILE A 429 -7.06 -34.08 -8.36
C ILE A 429 -6.04 -35.12 -7.88
N ILE A 430 -4.95 -34.70 -7.23
CA ILE A 430 -3.94 -35.63 -6.71
C ILE A 430 -4.55 -36.56 -5.64
N ASN A 431 -5.31 -36.02 -4.69
CA ASN A 431 -5.97 -36.84 -3.66
C ASN A 431 -6.96 -37.84 -4.27
N GLN A 432 -7.71 -37.45 -5.31
CA GLN A 432 -8.64 -38.35 -6.01
C GLN A 432 -7.91 -39.44 -6.81
N MET A 433 -6.78 -39.09 -7.44
CA MET A 433 -5.90 -40.05 -8.11
C MET A 433 -5.38 -41.10 -7.11
N LEU A 434 -4.92 -40.67 -5.93
CA LEU A 434 -4.42 -41.56 -4.87
C LEU A 434 -5.51 -42.45 -4.29
N GLU A 435 -6.70 -41.91 -4.06
CA GLU A 435 -7.84 -42.69 -3.57
C GLU A 435 -8.23 -43.80 -4.57
N THR A 436 -8.27 -43.46 -5.86
CA THR A 436 -8.54 -44.42 -6.94
C THR A 436 -7.47 -45.52 -6.97
N LEU A 437 -6.18 -45.15 -6.96
CA LEU A 437 -5.06 -46.09 -6.93
C LEU A 437 -5.11 -47.00 -5.68
N ASN A 438 -5.32 -46.42 -4.50
CA ASN A 438 -5.40 -47.16 -3.24
C ASN A 438 -6.56 -48.16 -3.22
N THR A 439 -7.73 -47.76 -3.72
CA THR A 439 -8.91 -48.63 -3.81
C THR A 439 -8.64 -49.83 -4.72
N ASN A 440 -8.06 -49.60 -5.90
CA ASN A 440 -7.79 -50.66 -6.87
C ASN A 440 -6.74 -51.66 -6.36
N ILE A 441 -5.62 -51.16 -5.81
CA ILE A 441 -4.59 -52.02 -5.20
C ILE A 441 -5.18 -52.81 -4.02
N SER A 442 -6.02 -52.19 -3.18
CA SER A 442 -6.68 -52.87 -2.07
C SER A 442 -7.62 -53.98 -2.52
N ASN A 443 -8.37 -53.77 -3.61
CA ASN A 443 -9.25 -54.79 -4.20
C ASN A 443 -8.44 -55.98 -4.73
N ILE A 444 -7.36 -55.72 -5.46
CA ILE A 444 -6.44 -56.77 -5.95
C ILE A 444 -5.84 -57.56 -4.77
N LEU A 445 -5.33 -56.87 -3.75
CA LEU A 445 -4.80 -57.49 -2.54
C LEU A 445 -5.84 -58.34 -1.82
N LYS A 446 -7.11 -57.92 -1.77
CA LYS A 446 -8.20 -58.69 -1.14
C LYS A 446 -8.48 -60.00 -1.87
N VAL A 447 -8.45 -60.00 -3.21
CA VAL A 447 -8.61 -61.22 -4.03
C VAL A 447 -7.40 -62.14 -3.86
N LEU A 448 -6.18 -61.61 -3.97
CA LEU A 448 -4.96 -62.39 -3.73
C LEU A 448 -4.88 -62.96 -2.30
N THR A 449 -5.35 -62.23 -1.30
CA THR A 449 -5.46 -62.72 0.08
C THR A 449 -6.42 -63.91 0.18
N SER A 450 -7.52 -63.89 -0.59
CA SER A 450 -8.45 -65.03 -0.65
C SER A 450 -7.78 -66.25 -1.28
N TYR A 451 -7.00 -66.05 -2.35
CA TYR A 451 -6.22 -67.12 -2.98
C TYR A 451 -5.17 -67.72 -2.03
N SER A 452 -4.53 -66.90 -1.19
CA SER A 452 -3.58 -67.39 -0.17
C SER A 452 -4.22 -68.32 0.87
N LYS A 453 -5.54 -68.20 1.07
CA LYS A 453 -6.35 -69.06 1.95
C LYS A 453 -6.98 -70.23 1.19
N LEU A 454 -6.48 -70.52 -0.03
CA LEU A 454 -6.98 -71.56 -0.94
C LEU A 454 -8.42 -71.36 -1.42
N ASP A 455 -8.97 -70.14 -1.30
CA ASP A 455 -10.28 -69.78 -1.85
C ASP A 455 -10.14 -69.01 -3.16
N PHE A 456 -10.21 -69.74 -4.27
CA PHE A 456 -10.05 -69.20 -5.64
C PHE A 456 -11.37 -68.75 -6.29
N ARG A 457 -12.47 -68.66 -5.53
CA ARG A 457 -13.78 -68.23 -6.06
C ARG A 457 -13.90 -66.72 -6.28
N PRO A 458 -13.34 -65.84 -5.41
CA PRO A 458 -13.45 -64.39 -5.61
C PRO A 458 -12.74 -63.97 -6.89
N LYS A 459 -13.39 -63.11 -7.68
CA LYS A 459 -12.83 -62.48 -8.87
C LYS A 459 -12.92 -60.97 -8.76
N LEU A 460 -12.00 -60.27 -9.41
CA LEU A 460 -12.08 -58.84 -9.59
C LEU A 460 -13.19 -58.51 -10.59
N ALA A 461 -14.04 -57.56 -10.23
CA ALA A 461 -15.21 -57.16 -11.02
C ALA A 461 -14.79 -56.32 -12.23
N GLU A 462 -15.65 -56.30 -13.25
CA GLU A 462 -15.45 -55.43 -14.40
C GLU A 462 -15.67 -53.97 -14.02
N ASN A 463 -14.81 -53.10 -14.52
CA ASN A 463 -14.74 -51.68 -14.23
C ASN A 463 -14.17 -50.92 -15.43
N ASP A 464 -14.31 -49.60 -15.42
CA ASP A 464 -13.84 -48.69 -16.47
C ASP A 464 -12.34 -48.36 -16.34
N LEU A 465 -11.55 -49.22 -15.68
CA LEU A 465 -10.10 -49.03 -15.57
C LEU A 465 -9.42 -49.38 -16.90
N GLU A 466 -8.39 -48.62 -17.24
CA GLU A 466 -7.57 -48.80 -18.44
C GLU A 466 -6.09 -48.98 -18.06
N GLY A 467 -5.26 -49.40 -19.02
CA GLY A 467 -3.81 -49.52 -18.86
C GLY A 467 -3.36 -50.65 -17.93
N ILE A 468 -2.18 -50.47 -17.31
CA ILE A 468 -1.47 -51.54 -16.57
C ILE A 468 -2.28 -52.09 -15.39
N ILE A 469 -3.06 -51.26 -14.69
CA ILE A 469 -3.89 -51.73 -13.57
C ILE A 469 -4.97 -52.70 -14.08
N LYS A 470 -5.58 -52.41 -15.24
CA LYS A 470 -6.57 -53.31 -15.86
C LYS A 470 -5.96 -54.63 -16.30
N GLU A 471 -4.76 -54.59 -16.87
CA GLU A 471 -3.99 -55.78 -17.24
C GLU A 471 -3.69 -56.63 -16.00
N LEU A 472 -3.26 -56.00 -14.89
CA LEU A 472 -3.03 -56.69 -13.62
C LEU A 472 -4.31 -57.34 -13.05
N GLU A 473 -5.46 -56.65 -13.09
CA GLU A 473 -6.73 -57.26 -12.67
C GLU A 473 -7.10 -58.48 -13.50
N LYS A 474 -6.88 -58.41 -14.83
CA LYS A 474 -7.11 -59.52 -15.75
C LYS A 474 -6.19 -60.70 -15.43
N ASP A 475 -4.91 -60.46 -15.23
CA ASP A 475 -3.94 -61.51 -14.93
C ASP A 475 -4.20 -62.19 -13.59
N VAL A 476 -4.65 -61.45 -12.57
CA VAL A 476 -5.07 -62.03 -11.28
C VAL A 476 -6.31 -62.92 -11.43
N ASN A 477 -7.26 -62.53 -12.29
CA ASN A 477 -8.42 -63.37 -12.60
C ASN A 477 -8.01 -64.65 -13.38
N ILE A 478 -7.13 -64.52 -14.39
CA ILE A 478 -6.56 -65.66 -15.14
C ILE A 478 -5.84 -66.62 -14.18
N LEU A 479 -5.05 -66.09 -13.25
CA LEU A 479 -4.36 -66.91 -12.25
C LEU A 479 -5.34 -67.75 -11.42
N GLY A 480 -6.45 -67.15 -10.97
CA GLY A 480 -7.50 -67.87 -10.25
C GLY A 480 -8.16 -68.96 -11.09
N GLU A 481 -8.39 -68.70 -12.38
CA GLU A 481 -8.95 -69.67 -13.32
C GLU A 481 -8.01 -70.86 -13.57
N VAL A 482 -6.74 -70.60 -13.84
CA VAL A 482 -5.73 -71.64 -14.07
C VAL A 482 -5.58 -72.53 -12.83
N ILE A 483 -5.47 -71.94 -11.64
CA ILE A 483 -5.35 -72.73 -10.40
C ILE A 483 -6.61 -73.56 -10.16
N THR A 484 -7.80 -72.97 -10.37
CA THR A 484 -9.07 -73.70 -10.24
C THR A 484 -9.13 -74.88 -11.21
N GLN A 485 -8.69 -74.70 -12.46
CA GLN A 485 -8.63 -75.75 -13.45
C GLN A 485 -7.67 -76.88 -13.06
N THR A 486 -6.48 -76.54 -12.56
CA THR A 486 -5.51 -77.53 -12.05
C THR A 486 -6.08 -78.30 -10.84
N LEU A 487 -6.82 -77.66 -9.94
CA LEU A 487 -7.48 -78.32 -8.81
C LEU A 487 -8.59 -79.28 -9.27
N ILE A 488 -9.37 -78.91 -10.29
CA ILE A 488 -10.36 -79.79 -10.91
C ILE A 488 -9.69 -81.03 -11.50
N GLU A 489 -8.58 -80.86 -12.20
CA GLU A 489 -7.81 -81.95 -12.78
C GLU A 489 -7.19 -82.86 -11.71
N ASN A 490 -6.59 -82.28 -10.65
CA ASN A 490 -6.08 -83.03 -9.51
C ASN A 490 -7.18 -83.85 -8.81
N LYS A 491 -8.38 -83.27 -8.61
CA LYS A 491 -9.53 -83.99 -8.07
C LYS A 491 -9.93 -85.15 -8.98
N LYS A 492 -9.97 -84.95 -10.29
CA LYS A 492 -10.27 -86.01 -11.28
C LYS A 492 -9.26 -87.16 -11.18
N THR A 493 -7.96 -86.84 -11.12
CA THR A 493 -6.89 -87.85 -10.95
C THR A 493 -7.01 -88.59 -9.62
N GLY A 494 -7.29 -87.89 -8.53
CA GLY A 494 -7.53 -88.49 -7.20
C GLY A 494 -8.71 -89.46 -7.20
N LEU A 495 -9.81 -89.15 -7.89
CA LEU A 495 -10.96 -90.05 -8.04
C LEU A 495 -10.61 -91.30 -8.86
N VAL A 496 -9.85 -91.15 -9.94
CA VAL A 496 -9.37 -92.30 -10.74
C VAL A 496 -8.46 -93.20 -9.91
N LEU A 497 -7.54 -92.62 -9.12
CA LEU A 497 -6.65 -93.36 -8.24
C LEU A 497 -7.43 -94.12 -7.16
N SER A 498 -8.42 -93.47 -6.51
CA SER A 498 -9.30 -94.11 -5.53
C SER A 498 -10.07 -95.28 -6.14
N LYS A 499 -10.62 -95.12 -7.35
CA LYS A 499 -11.28 -96.20 -8.09
C LYS A 499 -10.33 -97.38 -8.34
N ASN A 500 -9.10 -97.11 -8.77
CA ASN A 500 -8.09 -98.13 -9.04
C ASN A 500 -7.66 -98.86 -7.76
N ALA A 501 -7.50 -98.15 -6.64
CA ALA A 501 -7.20 -98.76 -5.34
C ALA A 501 -8.31 -99.71 -4.88
N THR A 502 -9.58 -99.34 -5.09
CA THR A 502 -10.73 -100.22 -4.82
C THR A 502 -10.71 -101.48 -5.69
N ILE A 503 -10.43 -101.35 -6.99
CA ILE A 503 -10.28 -102.50 -7.91
C ILE A 503 -9.14 -103.41 -7.45
N LEU A 504 -7.99 -102.85 -7.08
CA LEU A 504 -6.85 -103.61 -6.59
C LEU A 504 -7.19 -104.37 -5.30
N SER A 505 -7.88 -103.73 -4.35
CA SER A 505 -8.36 -104.37 -3.12
C SER A 505 -9.29 -105.56 -3.41
N GLN A 506 -10.23 -105.40 -4.35
CA GLN A 506 -11.11 -106.50 -4.79
C GLN A 506 -10.32 -107.66 -5.43
N ASN A 507 -9.31 -107.36 -6.24
CA ASN A 507 -8.46 -108.39 -6.84
C ASN A 507 -7.63 -109.12 -5.79
N MET A 508 -7.08 -108.41 -4.79
CA MET A 508 -6.35 -109.03 -3.68
C MET A 508 -7.26 -109.96 -2.86
N SER A 509 -8.51 -109.58 -2.63
CA SER A 509 -9.50 -110.45 -1.97
C SER A 509 -9.77 -111.72 -2.79
N LYS A 510 -9.95 -111.60 -4.12
CA LYS A 510 -10.12 -112.78 -4.99
C LYS A 510 -8.91 -113.71 -4.97
N ILE A 511 -7.69 -113.17 -4.97
CA ILE A 511 -6.45 -113.95 -4.87
C ILE A 511 -6.36 -114.66 -3.51
N ALA A 512 -6.69 -113.97 -2.42
CA ALA A 512 -6.69 -114.57 -1.08
C ALA A 512 -7.67 -115.76 -0.99
N THR A 513 -8.88 -115.62 -1.54
CA THR A 513 -9.84 -116.72 -1.62
C THR A 513 -9.34 -117.88 -2.47
N ALA A 514 -8.77 -117.59 -3.65
CA ALA A 514 -8.20 -118.61 -4.54
C ALA A 514 -7.02 -119.36 -3.89
N ALA A 515 -6.15 -118.65 -3.15
CA ALA A 515 -5.03 -119.25 -2.42
C ALA A 515 -5.52 -120.18 -1.29
N ASN A 516 -6.56 -119.77 -0.55
CA ASN A 516 -7.17 -120.64 0.47
C ASN A 516 -7.81 -121.89 -0.14
N SER A 517 -8.53 -121.77 -1.26
CA SER A 517 -9.06 -122.93 -1.98
C SER A 517 -7.95 -123.85 -2.49
N GLN A 518 -6.86 -123.30 -3.01
CA GLN A 518 -5.70 -124.08 -3.45
C GLN A 518 -5.02 -124.81 -2.29
N ALA A 519 -4.91 -124.19 -1.12
CA ALA A 519 -4.38 -124.83 0.08
C ALA A 519 -5.27 -126.01 0.54
N ALA A 520 -6.59 -125.83 0.54
CA ALA A 520 -7.53 -126.92 0.86
C ALA A 520 -7.44 -128.09 -0.14
N SER A 521 -7.35 -127.80 -1.44
CA SER A 521 -7.14 -128.85 -2.46
C SER A 521 -5.80 -129.57 -2.31
N LEU A 522 -4.75 -128.88 -1.82
CA LEU A 522 -3.47 -129.51 -1.51
C LEU A 522 -3.54 -130.42 -0.28
N GLU A 523 -4.26 -130.03 0.77
CA GLU A 523 -4.54 -130.90 1.93
C GLU A 523 -5.29 -132.17 1.52
N GLU A 524 -6.31 -132.05 0.68
CA GLU A 524 -7.09 -133.19 0.17
C GLU A 524 -6.25 -134.13 -0.72
N THR A 525 -5.35 -133.55 -1.52
CA THR A 525 -4.38 -134.32 -2.32
C THR A 525 -3.37 -135.05 -1.43
N ALA A 526 -2.89 -134.42 -0.35
CA ALA A 526 -1.98 -135.04 0.61
C ALA A 526 -2.64 -136.20 1.37
N ALA A 527 -3.88 -136.02 1.82
CA ALA A 527 -4.67 -137.09 2.47
C ALA A 527 -4.91 -138.28 1.53
N SER A 528 -5.24 -138.00 0.27
CA SER A 528 -5.39 -139.05 -0.77
C SER A 528 -4.08 -139.80 -1.02
N LEU A 529 -2.94 -139.11 -0.98
CA LEU A 529 -1.61 -139.72 -1.11
C LEU A 529 -1.26 -140.63 0.08
N GLU A 530 -1.65 -140.26 1.32
CA GLU A 530 -1.49 -141.12 2.49
C GLU A 530 -2.31 -142.42 2.35
N GLU A 531 -3.56 -142.31 1.90
CA GLU A 531 -4.45 -143.45 1.68
C GLU A 531 -3.93 -144.39 0.58
N ILE A 532 -3.46 -143.84 -0.54
CA ILE A 532 -2.83 -144.63 -1.61
C ILE A 532 -1.58 -145.36 -1.09
N THR A 533 -0.73 -144.69 -0.33
CA THR A 533 0.50 -145.29 0.22
C THR A 533 0.19 -146.44 1.18
N SER A 534 -0.85 -146.27 2.01
CA SER A 534 -1.38 -147.33 2.89
C SER A 534 -1.90 -148.53 2.09
N ASN A 535 -2.70 -148.29 1.05
CA ASN A 535 -3.23 -149.34 0.17
C ASN A 535 -2.13 -150.10 -0.58
N ILE A 536 -1.10 -149.41 -1.08
CA ILE A 536 0.07 -150.05 -1.71
C ILE A 536 0.79 -150.97 -0.73
N THR A 537 0.98 -150.52 0.52
CA THR A 537 1.64 -151.33 1.57
C THR A 537 0.84 -152.59 1.89
N ASN A 538 -0.50 -152.46 2.03
CA ASN A 538 -1.40 -153.60 2.25
C ASN A 538 -1.44 -154.59 1.08
N ASN A 539 -1.45 -154.10 -0.16
CA ASN A 539 -1.39 -154.94 -1.36
C ASN A 539 -0.09 -155.76 -1.42
N ASN A 540 1.03 -155.16 -1.03
CA ASN A 540 2.31 -155.85 -0.97
C ASN A 540 2.30 -156.99 0.06
N GLN A 541 1.78 -156.75 1.28
CA GLN A 541 1.61 -157.79 2.30
C GLN A 541 0.67 -158.92 1.85
N THR A 542 -0.43 -158.57 1.17
CA THR A 542 -1.40 -159.55 0.65
C THR A 542 -0.77 -160.42 -0.43
N THR A 543 0.07 -159.83 -1.29
CA THR A 543 0.81 -160.56 -2.33
C THR A 543 1.77 -161.58 -1.72
N ILE A 544 2.48 -161.23 -0.64
CA ILE A 544 3.35 -162.15 0.11
C ILE A 544 2.55 -163.32 0.70
N LYS A 545 1.40 -163.04 1.34
CA LYS A 545 0.50 -164.10 1.88
C LYS A 545 -0.05 -165.01 0.79
N MET A 546 -0.41 -164.46 -0.37
CA MET A 546 -0.94 -165.23 -1.49
C MET A 546 0.11 -166.21 -2.06
N ALA A 547 1.38 -165.82 -2.10
CA ALA A 547 2.48 -166.70 -2.48
C ALA A 547 2.67 -167.86 -1.48
N ASP A 548 2.54 -167.61 -0.18
CA ASP A 548 2.58 -168.66 0.87
C ASP A 548 1.41 -169.66 0.73
N TYR A 549 0.18 -169.17 0.53
CA TYR A 549 -0.97 -170.03 0.29
C TYR A 549 -0.82 -170.87 -0.98
N GLY A 550 -0.27 -170.31 -2.05
CA GLY A 550 0.03 -171.05 -3.28
C GLY A 550 0.95 -172.26 -3.04
N ASN A 551 1.97 -172.11 -2.18
CA ASN A 551 2.85 -173.21 -1.81
C ASN A 551 2.13 -174.28 -0.96
N LYS A 552 1.32 -173.89 0.02
CA LYS A 552 0.54 -174.82 0.86
C LYS A 552 -0.49 -175.64 0.07
N VAL A 553 -1.16 -175.01 -0.89
CA VAL A 553 -2.12 -175.69 -1.78
C VAL A 553 -1.42 -176.75 -2.63
N LYS A 554 -0.25 -176.43 -3.18
CA LYS A 554 0.56 -177.39 -3.94
C LYS A 554 0.91 -178.64 -3.11
N GLU A 555 1.29 -178.44 -1.85
CA GLU A 555 1.61 -179.52 -0.91
C GLU A 555 0.39 -180.40 -0.59
N SER A 556 -0.75 -179.77 -0.32
CA SER A 556 -2.04 -180.45 -0.02
C SER A 556 -2.56 -181.27 -1.21
N ILE A 557 -2.44 -180.74 -2.43
CA ILE A 557 -2.83 -181.46 -3.66
C ILE A 557 -1.99 -182.73 -3.83
N THR A 558 -0.68 -182.65 -3.55
CA THR A 558 0.24 -183.79 -3.68
C THR A 558 -0.12 -184.90 -2.69
N LEU A 559 -0.49 -184.54 -1.45
CA LEU A 559 -0.94 -185.48 -0.43
C LEU A 559 -2.31 -186.10 -0.78
N GLY A 560 -3.25 -185.28 -1.26
CA GLY A 560 -4.59 -185.73 -1.66
C GLY A 560 -4.57 -186.73 -2.81
N GLN A 561 -3.64 -186.57 -3.76
CA GLN A 561 -3.46 -187.52 -4.86
C GLN A 561 -3.01 -188.91 -4.39
N ASP A 562 -2.13 -189.00 -3.39
CA ASP A 562 -1.68 -190.29 -2.82
C ASP A 562 -2.80 -191.01 -2.07
N LEU A 563 -3.56 -190.25 -1.25
CA LEU A 563 -4.70 -190.77 -0.49
C LEU A 563 -5.82 -191.29 -1.41
N ALA A 564 -6.18 -190.53 -2.45
CA ALA A 564 -7.20 -190.94 -3.41
C ALA A 564 -6.83 -192.26 -4.11
N ASN A 565 -5.55 -192.45 -4.46
CA ASN A 565 -5.07 -193.68 -5.08
C ASN A 565 -5.19 -194.89 -4.14
N LYS A 566 -4.93 -194.71 -2.83
CA LYS A 566 -5.15 -195.76 -1.81
C LYS A 566 -6.62 -196.10 -1.61
N THR A 567 -7.51 -195.12 -1.65
CA THR A 567 -8.96 -195.34 -1.52
C THR A 567 -9.51 -196.15 -2.69
N VAL A 568 -9.06 -195.90 -3.92
CA VAL A 568 -9.49 -196.68 -5.10
C VAL A 568 -9.12 -198.15 -4.96
N ILE A 569 -7.90 -198.45 -4.50
CA ILE A 569 -7.47 -199.84 -4.26
C ILE A 569 -8.34 -200.52 -3.19
N SER A 570 -8.68 -199.81 -2.11
CA SER A 570 -9.51 -200.36 -1.02
C SER A 570 -10.97 -200.60 -1.43
N MET A 571 -11.54 -199.74 -2.30
CA MET A 571 -12.91 -199.91 -2.81
C MET A 571 -13.06 -201.14 -3.70
N ASP A 572 -12.02 -201.52 -4.45
CA ASP A 572 -12.05 -202.70 -5.31
C ASP A 572 -12.04 -204.01 -4.48
N GLU A 573 -11.31 -204.02 -3.36
CA GLU A 573 -11.33 -205.11 -2.38
C GLU A 573 -12.69 -205.26 -1.69
N ILE A 574 -13.31 -204.14 -1.28
CA ILE A 574 -14.66 -204.14 -0.66
C ILE A 574 -15.70 -204.69 -1.64
N ASN A 575 -15.68 -204.23 -2.90
CA ASN A 575 -16.63 -204.68 -3.92
C ASN A 575 -16.58 -206.20 -4.08
N THR A 576 -15.37 -206.75 -4.15
CA THR A 576 -15.14 -208.20 -4.26
C THR A 576 -15.77 -208.98 -3.09
N GLN A 577 -15.68 -208.47 -1.85
CA GLN A 577 -16.30 -209.13 -0.69
C GLN A 577 -17.81 -208.95 -0.59
N THR A 578 -18.32 -207.80 -1.01
CA THR A 578 -19.76 -207.51 -0.95
C THR A 578 -20.55 -208.41 -1.90
N THR A 579 -19.98 -208.74 -3.07
CA THR A 579 -20.56 -209.70 -4.02
C THR A 579 -20.69 -211.10 -3.40
N ALA A 580 -19.68 -211.56 -2.65
CA ALA A 580 -19.72 -212.86 -1.97
C ALA A 580 -20.79 -212.91 -0.85
N ILE A 581 -21.02 -211.80 -0.13
CA ILE A 581 -22.07 -211.70 0.89
C ILE A 581 -23.47 -211.75 0.26
N SER A 582 -23.68 -211.07 -0.87
CA SER A 582 -24.97 -211.02 -1.56
C SER A 582 -25.46 -212.41 -1.99
N GLU A 583 -24.55 -213.26 -2.47
CA GLU A 583 -24.87 -214.65 -2.81
C GLU A 583 -25.32 -215.45 -1.58
N ALA A 584 -24.71 -215.22 -0.41
CA ALA A 584 -25.11 -215.87 0.84
C ALA A 584 -26.48 -215.41 1.36
N ILE A 585 -26.80 -214.11 1.29
CA ILE A 585 -28.11 -213.58 1.71
C ILE A 585 -29.26 -214.19 0.89
N THR A 586 -29.05 -214.33 -0.42
CA THR A 586 -30.08 -214.89 -1.32
C THR A 586 -30.46 -216.32 -0.92
N VAL A 587 -29.51 -217.09 -0.38
CA VAL A 587 -29.76 -218.44 0.15
C VAL A 587 -30.54 -218.39 1.46
N ILE A 588 -30.24 -217.43 2.34
CA ILE A 588 -30.92 -217.28 3.64
C ILE A 588 -32.39 -216.86 3.46
N ASP A 589 -32.68 -215.93 2.53
CA ASP A 589 -34.05 -215.43 2.29
C ASP A 589 -34.99 -216.56 1.82
N GLN A 590 -34.47 -217.49 1.00
CA GLN A 590 -35.21 -218.67 0.58
C GLN A 590 -35.59 -219.60 1.77
N ILE A 591 -34.76 -219.68 2.81
CA ILE A 591 -35.04 -220.47 4.03
C ILE A 591 -36.07 -219.75 4.91
N ALA A 592 -35.96 -218.42 5.05
CA ALA A 592 -36.86 -217.61 5.86
C ALA A 592 -38.29 -217.62 5.32
N PHE A 593 -38.47 -217.50 4.00
CA PHE A 593 -39.79 -217.52 3.39
C PHE A 593 -40.54 -218.84 3.62
N GLN A 594 -39.84 -219.98 3.55
CA GLN A 594 -40.43 -221.29 3.86
C GLN A 594 -40.87 -221.39 5.33
N THR A 595 -40.11 -220.78 6.25
CA THR A 595 -40.41 -220.80 7.69
C THR A 595 -41.65 -219.95 8.01
N ASN A 596 -41.81 -218.80 7.35
CA ASN A 596 -42.95 -217.89 7.55
C ASN A 596 -44.29 -218.54 7.16
N ILE A 597 -44.33 -219.27 6.04
CA ILE A 597 -45.55 -219.95 5.59
C ILE A 597 -45.99 -221.05 6.56
N LEU A 598 -45.04 -221.76 7.19
CA LEU A 598 -45.36 -222.74 8.24
C LEU A 598 -45.93 -222.07 9.50
N SER A 599 -45.33 -220.96 9.92
CA SER A 599 -45.73 -220.23 11.13
C SER A 599 -47.14 -219.67 11.02
N LEU A 600 -47.53 -219.13 9.86
CA LEU A 600 -48.83 -218.48 9.70
C LEU A 600 -49.99 -219.47 9.75
N ASN A 601 -49.84 -220.62 9.07
CA ASN A 601 -50.86 -221.66 9.07
C ASN A 601 -51.09 -222.23 10.48
N ALA A 602 -50.04 -222.31 11.30
CA ALA A 602 -50.15 -222.72 12.70
C ALA A 602 -50.89 -221.68 13.56
N ALA A 603 -50.63 -220.38 13.34
CA ALA A 603 -51.25 -219.30 14.12
C ALA A 603 -52.76 -219.15 13.88
N VAL A 604 -53.23 -219.37 12.64
CA VAL A 604 -54.65 -219.23 12.29
C VAL A 604 -55.49 -220.35 12.90
N GLU A 605 -55.00 -221.60 12.86
CA GLU A 605 -55.71 -222.75 13.42
C GLU A 605 -55.79 -222.69 14.95
N ALA A 606 -54.80 -222.04 15.59
CA ALA A 606 -54.81 -221.78 17.03
C ALA A 606 -55.89 -220.75 17.45
N ALA A 607 -56.27 -219.83 16.55
CA ALA A 607 -57.31 -218.82 16.82
C ALA A 607 -58.72 -219.42 16.86
N THR A 608 -58.96 -220.51 16.13
CA THR A 608 -60.25 -221.21 16.07
C THR A 608 -60.61 -221.91 17.40
N ALA A 609 -59.68 -222.04 18.35
CA ALA A 609 -59.85 -222.77 19.61
C ALA A 609 -60.25 -221.92 20.85
N GLY A 610 -60.35 -220.59 20.74
CA GLY A 610 -60.81 -219.72 21.85
C GLY A 610 -59.84 -219.59 23.03
N GLU A 611 -60.31 -219.35 24.27
CA GLU A 611 -59.44 -219.08 25.44
C GLU A 611 -58.42 -220.21 25.74
N ALA A 612 -58.66 -221.42 25.26
CA ALA A 612 -57.71 -222.52 25.36
C ALA A 612 -56.54 -222.48 24.35
N GLY A 613 -56.62 -221.68 23.27
CA GLY A 613 -55.66 -221.68 22.15
C GLY A 613 -54.52 -220.64 22.22
N LYS A 614 -54.55 -219.75 23.21
CA LYS A 614 -53.63 -218.58 23.30
C LYS A 614 -52.15 -218.94 23.38
N GLY A 615 -51.81 -220.13 23.90
CA GLY A 615 -50.43 -220.58 24.05
C GLY A 615 -49.80 -221.16 22.78
N PHE A 616 -50.57 -221.37 21.70
CA PHE A 616 -50.07 -221.98 20.45
C PHE A 616 -50.03 -221.00 19.27
N ALA A 617 -50.73 -219.86 19.37
CA ALA A 617 -50.66 -218.75 18.41
C ALA A 617 -49.47 -217.80 18.67
N VAL A 618 -48.90 -217.90 19.88
CA VAL A 618 -47.59 -217.35 20.26
C VAL A 618 -46.56 -218.43 19.98
#